data_AF-A2VEV4-F1
#
_entry.id   AF-A2VEV4-F1
#
_cell.length_a   1.000
_cell.length_b   1.000
_cell.length_c   1.000
_cell.angle_alpha   90.00
_cell.angle_beta   90.00
_cell.angle_gamma   90.00
#
_symmetry.space_group_name_H-M   'P 1'
#
loop_
_entity.id
_entity.type
_entity.pdbx_description
1 polymer ?
#
loop_
_entity_poly.entity_id
_entity_poly.type
_entity_poly.pdbx_seq_one_letter_code
_entity_poly.pdbx_strand_id
1 'polypeptide(L)'
;MQLAACFLANEDSTMHIKLPPPALLKPRRLWTGKQMFSLLMRPNDDSQVRLNMVNKGRNYTRNKDLCSNDSWIHIRNSELMCGVMDKATMGSGTKQCIFYLLLRDFGESHATKAMWRLARIASYFLQNRGFSFGISDVTPSKKLLQHKELLLNNGYAKCNEYIELLKAGTLQCQPGCTPEETLESVMLRELSAIREQAAKTCFAELHPTNSALIMALSGSKGSNINISQMIACVGQQAISGKRVPNGFENRALPHFERHSAIPAARGFVQNSFYSGLTPTEFFFHTMAGREGLVDTAVKTAETGYLQRRLVKCLEDLVVHYDGTVRNAVNEMVDTIYGGDGLDPVSMETRNKPVDLVHQYDNLRAQHPQGKDRPLNAEEMSEALETLLRTPEFAE
;
A
#
# COMPACT_ATOMS: atom_id res chain seq x y z
N MET A 1 11.07 -14.81 -26.47
CA MET A 1 12.51 -15.13 -26.39
C MET A 1 13.37 -13.92 -26.06
N GLN A 2 13.29 -12.81 -26.82
CA GLN A 2 14.11 -11.60 -26.54
C GLN A 2 14.01 -11.13 -25.09
N LEU A 3 12.79 -11.07 -24.53
CA LEU A 3 12.54 -10.62 -23.15
C LEU A 3 13.19 -11.53 -22.07
N ALA A 4 13.36 -12.83 -22.35
CA ALA A 4 14.09 -13.74 -21.46
C ALA A 4 15.61 -13.49 -21.52
N ALA A 5 16.14 -13.21 -22.71
CA ALA A 5 17.55 -12.89 -22.88
C ALA A 5 17.93 -11.54 -22.27
N CYS A 6 16.96 -10.62 -22.11
CA CYS A 6 17.18 -9.28 -21.58
C CYS A 6 17.71 -9.23 -20.14
N PHE A 7 17.65 -10.32 -19.37
CA PHE A 7 18.23 -10.35 -18.02
C PHE A 7 19.56 -11.09 -17.94
N LEU A 8 20.10 -11.64 -19.03
CA LEU A 8 21.47 -12.13 -19.08
C LEU A 8 22.42 -10.93 -19.17
N ALA A 9 23.29 -10.73 -18.17
CA ALA A 9 24.53 -9.95 -18.35
C ALA A 9 25.56 -10.33 -17.28
N ASN A 10 26.80 -9.88 -17.49
CA ASN A 10 27.94 -10.11 -16.61
C ASN A 10 28.12 -11.61 -16.33
N GLU A 11 28.07 -12.01 -15.06
CA GLU A 11 28.21 -13.40 -14.60
C GLU A 11 27.13 -14.32 -15.19
N ASP A 12 25.93 -13.80 -15.44
CA ASP A 12 24.82 -14.57 -16.01
C ASP A 12 24.91 -14.65 -17.55
N SER A 13 25.92 -14.05 -18.21
CA SER A 13 25.99 -14.00 -19.68
C SER A 13 26.09 -15.37 -20.36
N THR A 14 26.73 -16.33 -19.71
CA THR A 14 26.87 -17.72 -20.18
C THR A 14 25.78 -18.65 -19.63
N MET A 15 24.86 -18.12 -18.81
CA MET A 15 23.80 -18.93 -18.19
C MET A 15 22.80 -19.40 -19.24
N HIS A 16 22.62 -20.72 -19.32
CA HIS A 16 21.60 -21.30 -20.17
C HIS A 16 20.22 -21.16 -19.53
N ILE A 17 19.33 -20.36 -20.13
CA ILE A 17 17.95 -20.22 -19.68
C ILE A 17 17.10 -21.38 -20.21
N LYS A 18 16.43 -22.10 -19.30
CA LYS A 18 15.42 -23.08 -19.67
C LYS A 18 14.07 -22.40 -19.79
N LEU A 19 13.58 -22.24 -21.03
CA LEU A 19 12.23 -21.71 -21.26
C LEU A 19 11.17 -22.75 -20.84
N PRO A 20 10.14 -22.35 -20.09
CA PRO A 20 9.05 -23.24 -19.74
C PRO A 20 8.24 -23.61 -21.00
N PRO A 21 7.49 -24.73 -20.98
CA PRO A 21 6.56 -25.03 -22.06
C PRO A 21 5.53 -23.90 -22.21
N PRO A 22 5.09 -23.57 -23.45
CA PRO A 22 4.10 -22.52 -23.67
C PRO A 22 2.78 -22.88 -22.97
N ALA A 23 2.22 -21.92 -22.23
CA ALA A 23 0.95 -22.12 -21.53
C ALA A 23 -0.22 -22.39 -22.48
N LEU A 24 -0.21 -21.76 -23.66
CA LEU A 24 -1.21 -22.00 -24.71
C LEU A 24 -0.52 -22.69 -25.89
N LEU A 25 -1.01 -23.89 -26.25
CA LEU A 25 -0.45 -24.69 -27.34
C LEU A 25 -1.19 -24.49 -28.67
N LYS A 26 -2.52 -24.37 -28.61
CA LYS A 26 -3.41 -24.12 -29.75
C LYS A 26 -4.26 -22.87 -29.44
N PRO A 27 -4.56 -22.02 -30.43
CA PRO A 27 -4.23 -22.12 -31.87
C PRO A 27 -2.77 -21.73 -32.20
N ARG A 28 -2.08 -21.02 -31.29
CA ARG A 28 -0.66 -20.66 -31.42
C ARG A 28 0.05 -20.91 -30.09
N ARG A 29 1.35 -21.17 -30.16
CA ARG A 29 2.22 -21.31 -28.99
C ARG A 29 2.45 -19.94 -28.34
N LEU A 30 1.83 -19.70 -27.18
CA LEU A 30 1.95 -18.45 -26.44
C LEU A 30 2.40 -18.70 -25.00
N TRP A 31 3.24 -17.80 -24.50
CA TRP A 31 3.71 -17.76 -23.11
C TRP A 31 3.03 -16.63 -22.36
N THR A 32 2.68 -16.87 -21.10
CA THR A 32 2.10 -15.82 -20.26
C THR A 32 3.18 -14.93 -19.65
N GLY A 33 2.80 -13.71 -19.26
CA GLY A 33 3.68 -12.84 -18.47
C GLY A 33 4.07 -13.46 -17.12
N LYS A 34 3.21 -14.31 -16.54
CA LYS A 34 3.50 -15.04 -15.29
C LYS A 34 4.63 -16.07 -15.46
N GLN A 35 4.63 -16.80 -16.58
CA GLN A 35 5.73 -17.71 -16.92
C GLN A 35 7.04 -16.95 -17.08
N MET A 36 6.99 -15.79 -17.74
CA MET A 36 8.18 -14.94 -17.88
C MET A 36 8.68 -14.36 -16.55
N PHE A 37 7.76 -13.99 -15.65
CA PHE A 37 8.10 -13.53 -14.32
C PHE A 37 8.72 -14.65 -13.46
N SER A 38 8.27 -15.89 -13.64
CA SER A 38 8.79 -17.06 -12.90
C SER A 38 10.28 -17.31 -13.15
N LEU A 39 10.75 -17.02 -14.36
CA LEU A 39 12.17 -17.11 -14.73
C LEU A 39 13.09 -16.16 -13.97
N LEU A 40 12.54 -15.10 -13.35
CA LEU A 40 13.31 -14.22 -12.47
C LEU A 40 13.85 -14.96 -11.25
N MET A 41 13.00 -15.82 -10.67
CA MET A 41 13.31 -16.63 -9.49
C MET A 41 14.15 -17.83 -9.89
N ARG A 42 13.71 -18.58 -10.92
CA ARG A 42 14.36 -19.82 -11.35
C ARG A 42 14.56 -19.84 -12.87
N PRO A 43 15.75 -19.44 -13.36
CA PRO A 43 16.01 -19.35 -14.80
C PRO A 43 16.37 -20.69 -15.45
N ASN A 44 16.85 -21.66 -14.67
CA ASN A 44 17.30 -22.98 -15.13
C ASN A 44 17.05 -24.06 -14.07
N ASP A 45 17.21 -25.33 -14.45
CA ASP A 45 17.03 -26.45 -13.52
C ASP A 45 18.13 -26.49 -12.45
N ASP A 46 19.33 -26.00 -12.77
CA ASP A 46 20.50 -25.92 -11.87
C ASP A 46 20.23 -25.04 -10.65
N SER A 47 19.37 -24.03 -10.80
CA SER A 47 18.93 -23.18 -9.70
C SER A 47 18.07 -23.99 -8.73
N GLN A 48 18.57 -24.10 -7.50
CA GLN A 48 17.90 -24.78 -6.38
C GLN A 48 16.80 -23.94 -5.73
N VAL A 49 16.56 -22.71 -6.20
CA VAL A 49 15.58 -21.78 -5.63
C VAL A 49 14.18 -22.32 -5.86
N ARG A 50 13.49 -22.71 -4.78
CA ARG A 50 12.10 -23.16 -4.77
C ARG A 50 11.28 -22.27 -3.85
N LEU A 51 11.02 -21.05 -4.30
CA LEU A 51 10.28 -20.07 -3.53
C LEU A 51 8.80 -20.46 -3.47
N ASN A 52 8.22 -20.39 -2.28
CA ASN A 52 6.79 -20.55 -2.05
C ASN A 52 6.25 -19.26 -1.42
N MET A 53 5.13 -18.76 -1.91
CA MET A 53 4.54 -17.53 -1.38
C MET A 53 3.04 -17.54 -1.60
N VAL A 54 2.30 -17.21 -0.55
CA VAL A 54 0.85 -16.99 -0.62
C VAL A 54 0.55 -15.65 0.02
N ASN A 55 0.00 -14.70 -0.75
CA ASN A 55 -0.32 -13.38 -0.23
C ASN A 55 -1.52 -12.73 -0.93
N LYS A 56 -2.15 -11.78 -0.22
CA LYS A 56 -3.18 -10.90 -0.76
C LYS A 56 -2.52 -9.75 -1.50
N GLY A 57 -2.92 -9.55 -2.75
CA GLY A 57 -2.65 -8.32 -3.46
C GLY A 57 -3.53 -7.18 -2.95
N ARG A 58 -3.21 -5.97 -3.38
CA ARG A 58 -3.84 -4.71 -2.98
C ARG A 58 -5.32 -4.63 -3.33
N ASN A 59 -5.73 -5.25 -4.45
CA ASN A 59 -7.10 -5.21 -4.96
C ASN A 59 -7.83 -6.55 -4.78
N TYR A 60 -7.39 -7.34 -3.79
CA TYR A 60 -8.00 -8.61 -3.44
C TYR A 60 -9.44 -8.42 -2.97
N THR A 61 -10.35 -9.22 -3.53
CA THR A 61 -11.77 -9.22 -3.15
C THR A 61 -12.08 -10.39 -2.22
N ARG A 62 -12.39 -11.56 -2.80
CA ARG A 62 -12.81 -12.78 -2.11
C ARG A 62 -12.35 -14.01 -2.91
N ASN A 63 -12.57 -15.20 -2.36
CA ASN A 63 -12.36 -16.50 -3.02
C ASN A 63 -10.91 -16.91 -3.32
N LYS A 64 -9.91 -16.36 -2.61
CA LYS A 64 -8.49 -16.76 -2.70
C LYS A 64 -8.04 -16.90 -4.17
N ASP A 65 -7.64 -18.09 -4.60
CA ASP A 65 -7.15 -18.40 -5.95
C ASP A 65 -8.15 -18.05 -7.07
N LEU A 66 -9.46 -18.06 -6.78
CA LEU A 66 -10.54 -17.74 -7.73
C LEU A 66 -11.00 -16.27 -7.63
N CYS A 67 -10.12 -15.38 -7.19
CA CYS A 67 -10.39 -13.95 -7.12
C CYS A 67 -10.69 -13.37 -8.51
N SER A 68 -11.80 -12.65 -8.65
CA SER A 68 -12.22 -12.01 -9.91
C SER A 68 -11.19 -11.06 -10.51
N ASN A 69 -10.40 -10.42 -9.64
CA ASN A 69 -9.42 -9.41 -10.00
C ASN A 69 -8.01 -9.98 -10.17
N ASP A 70 -7.82 -11.31 -10.09
CA ASP A 70 -6.51 -11.97 -10.14
C ASP A 70 -5.50 -11.32 -9.16
N SER A 71 -5.98 -11.00 -7.94
CA SER A 71 -5.20 -10.27 -6.91
C SER A 71 -4.93 -11.15 -5.69
N TRP A 72 -4.94 -12.47 -5.87
CA TRP A 72 -4.42 -13.42 -4.90
C TRP A 72 -3.15 -14.03 -5.48
N ILE A 73 -2.03 -13.81 -4.81
CA ILE A 73 -0.71 -14.22 -5.29
C ILE A 73 -0.41 -15.59 -4.72
N HIS A 74 -0.14 -16.54 -5.61
CA HIS A 74 0.31 -17.87 -5.25
C HIS A 74 1.51 -18.23 -6.12
N ILE A 75 2.68 -18.25 -5.49
CA ILE A 75 3.93 -18.74 -6.08
C ILE A 75 4.21 -20.11 -5.45
N ARG A 76 4.43 -21.11 -6.29
CA ARG A 76 4.75 -22.46 -5.85
C ARG A 76 5.99 -22.95 -6.58
N ASN A 77 7.01 -23.37 -5.84
CA ASN A 77 8.28 -23.84 -6.39
C ASN A 77 8.88 -22.88 -7.44
N SER A 78 8.87 -21.58 -7.15
CA SER A 78 9.32 -20.50 -8.04
C SER A 78 8.50 -20.31 -9.33
N GLU A 79 7.27 -20.84 -9.37
CA GLU A 79 6.32 -20.61 -10.47
C GLU A 79 5.13 -19.78 -10.00
N LEU A 80 4.86 -18.66 -10.68
CA LEU A 80 3.71 -17.79 -10.40
C LEU A 80 2.43 -18.38 -11.01
N MET A 81 1.62 -19.01 -10.16
CA MET A 81 0.41 -19.75 -10.57
C MET A 81 -0.77 -18.80 -10.81
N CYS A 82 -1.06 -17.94 -9.84
CA CYS A 82 -2.10 -16.92 -9.93
C CYS A 82 -1.66 -15.62 -9.24
N GLY A 83 -2.32 -14.52 -9.56
CA GLY A 83 -2.04 -13.21 -9.00
C GLY A 83 -1.25 -12.29 -9.91
N VAL A 84 -1.54 -10.99 -9.78
CA VAL A 84 -0.75 -9.90 -10.36
C VAL A 84 0.19 -9.33 -9.30
N MET A 85 1.45 -9.13 -9.68
CA MET A 85 2.45 -8.52 -8.81
C MET A 85 2.24 -7.00 -8.73
N ASP A 86 2.21 -6.48 -7.52
CA ASP A 86 1.87 -5.10 -7.18
C ASP A 86 2.80 -4.56 -6.08
N LYS A 87 2.59 -3.32 -5.63
CA LYS A 87 3.40 -2.74 -4.55
C LYS A 87 3.31 -3.53 -3.23
N ALA A 88 2.25 -4.28 -2.96
CA ALA A 88 2.12 -5.06 -1.73
C ALA A 88 3.00 -6.31 -1.72
N THR A 89 3.31 -6.84 -2.91
CA THR A 89 4.10 -8.07 -3.11
C THR A 89 5.52 -7.83 -3.57
N MET A 90 5.80 -6.67 -4.16
CA MET A 90 7.11 -6.29 -4.72
C MET A 90 7.74 -5.06 -4.04
N GLY A 91 6.95 -4.28 -3.32
CA GLY A 91 7.37 -2.99 -2.78
C GLY A 91 8.10 -3.10 -1.46
N SER A 92 8.62 -1.96 -1.00
CA SER A 92 9.33 -1.82 0.29
C SER A 92 8.43 -1.73 1.52
N GLY A 93 7.11 -1.74 1.35
CA GLY A 93 6.16 -1.46 2.43
C GLY A 93 5.82 -2.66 3.32
N THR A 94 6.18 -3.87 2.93
CA THR A 94 5.73 -5.12 3.57
C THR A 94 6.88 -6.13 3.66
N LYS A 95 6.93 -6.89 4.77
CA LYS A 95 7.85 -8.03 4.92
C LYS A 95 7.43 -9.23 4.05
N GLN A 96 6.15 -9.33 3.68
CA GLN A 96 5.64 -10.37 2.79
C GLN A 96 5.91 -10.07 1.30
N CYS A 97 7.08 -9.49 1.01
CA CYS A 97 7.55 -9.19 -0.32
C CYS A 97 8.35 -10.37 -0.87
N ILE A 98 8.26 -10.62 -2.18
CA ILE A 98 8.97 -11.73 -2.83
C ILE A 98 10.48 -11.69 -2.57
N PHE A 99 11.06 -10.49 -2.53
CA PHE A 99 12.50 -10.32 -2.34
C PHE A 99 12.93 -10.53 -0.89
N TYR A 100 12.04 -10.25 0.06
CA TYR A 100 12.31 -10.52 1.47
C TYR A 100 12.32 -12.03 1.73
N LEU A 101 11.40 -12.78 1.13
CA LEU A 101 11.40 -14.24 1.20
C LEU A 101 12.63 -14.83 0.52
N LEU A 102 13.02 -14.33 -0.66
CA LEU A 102 14.28 -14.75 -1.31
C LEU A 102 15.51 -14.47 -0.44
N LEU A 103 15.55 -13.32 0.23
CA LEU A 103 16.62 -12.94 1.14
C LEU A 103 16.70 -13.89 2.34
N ARG A 104 15.55 -14.21 2.95
CA ARG A 104 15.47 -15.06 4.15
C ARG A 104 15.76 -16.52 3.86
N ASP A 105 15.13 -17.08 2.83
CA ASP A 105 15.18 -18.51 2.56
C ASP A 105 16.43 -18.93 1.75
N PHE A 106 16.91 -18.06 0.85
CA PHE A 106 17.96 -18.39 -0.12
C PHE A 106 19.17 -17.45 -0.07
N GLY A 107 19.12 -16.39 0.74
CA GLY A 107 20.22 -15.46 0.96
C GLY A 107 20.28 -14.25 0.01
N GLU A 108 21.17 -13.32 0.35
CA GLU A 108 21.31 -12.00 -0.25
C GLU A 108 21.62 -12.03 -1.75
N SER A 109 22.46 -12.97 -2.19
CA SER A 109 22.88 -13.09 -3.59
C SER A 109 21.67 -13.35 -4.51
N HIS A 110 20.78 -14.26 -4.10
CA HIS A 110 19.59 -14.63 -4.87
C HIS A 110 18.59 -13.47 -4.93
N ALA A 111 18.36 -12.78 -3.81
CA ALA A 111 17.49 -11.61 -3.76
C ALA A 111 17.99 -10.48 -4.67
N THR A 112 19.28 -10.17 -4.61
CA THR A 112 19.92 -9.11 -5.42
C THR A 112 19.84 -9.43 -6.91
N LYS A 113 20.15 -10.68 -7.30
CA LYS A 113 20.03 -11.14 -8.69
C LYS A 113 18.58 -11.05 -9.18
N ALA A 114 17.60 -11.47 -8.38
CA ALA A 114 16.19 -11.38 -8.75
C ALA A 114 15.71 -9.93 -8.95
N MET A 115 16.10 -9.01 -8.07
CA MET A 115 15.78 -7.58 -8.21
C MET A 115 16.38 -6.99 -9.50
N TRP A 116 17.64 -7.30 -9.79
CA TRP A 116 18.33 -6.80 -10.96
C TRP A 116 17.73 -7.35 -12.27
N ARG A 117 17.42 -8.64 -12.31
CA ARG A 117 16.74 -9.26 -13.45
C ARG A 117 15.38 -8.62 -13.71
N LEU A 118 14.60 -8.36 -12.65
CA LEU A 118 13.32 -7.67 -12.77
C LEU A 118 13.48 -6.28 -13.37
N ALA A 119 14.42 -5.48 -12.87
CA ALA A 119 14.63 -4.12 -13.34
C ALA A 119 14.87 -4.08 -14.86
N ARG A 120 15.63 -5.02 -15.40
CA ARG A 120 15.90 -5.13 -16.85
C ARG A 120 14.69 -5.61 -17.64
N ILE A 121 14.04 -6.69 -17.21
CA ILE A 121 12.85 -7.22 -17.89
C ILE A 121 11.73 -6.18 -17.92
N ALA A 122 11.42 -5.57 -16.78
CA ALA A 122 10.35 -4.60 -16.66
C ALA A 122 10.61 -3.39 -17.55
N SER A 123 11.85 -2.88 -17.58
CA SER A 123 12.23 -1.76 -18.44
C SER A 123 12.07 -2.11 -19.92
N TYR A 124 12.60 -3.26 -20.36
CA TYR A 124 12.50 -3.69 -21.76
C TYR A 124 11.05 -3.97 -22.17
N PHE A 125 10.26 -4.60 -21.30
CA PHE A 125 8.85 -4.84 -21.56
C PHE A 125 8.07 -3.54 -21.74
N LEU A 126 8.29 -2.57 -20.83
CA LEU A 126 7.57 -1.31 -20.83
C LEU A 126 7.95 -0.43 -22.03
N GLN A 127 9.23 -0.43 -22.44
CA GLN A 127 9.70 0.27 -23.63
C GLN A 127 9.00 -0.21 -24.90
N ASN A 128 8.84 -1.52 -25.07
CA ASN A 128 8.21 -2.09 -26.26
C ASN A 128 6.69 -2.06 -26.23
N ARG A 129 6.07 -2.22 -25.05
CA ARG A 129 4.62 -2.11 -24.89
C ARG A 129 4.14 -0.67 -25.05
N GLY A 130 4.93 0.29 -24.56
CA GLY A 130 4.52 1.67 -24.38
C GLY A 130 3.59 1.82 -23.18
N PHE A 131 3.85 2.84 -22.38
CA PHE A 131 2.96 3.29 -21.31
C PHE A 131 2.97 4.81 -21.30
N SER A 132 1.81 5.41 -21.55
CA SER A 132 1.66 6.86 -21.67
C SER A 132 0.47 7.32 -20.84
N PHE A 133 0.54 8.56 -20.37
CA PHE A 133 -0.51 9.21 -19.60
C PHE A 133 -0.94 10.47 -20.34
N GLY A 134 -2.22 10.58 -20.65
CA GLY A 134 -2.79 11.69 -21.40
C GLY A 134 -3.92 12.39 -20.67
N ILE A 135 -4.36 13.53 -21.21
CA ILE A 135 -5.53 14.26 -20.70
C ILE A 135 -6.83 13.44 -20.79
N SER A 136 -6.90 12.52 -21.76
CA SER A 136 -8.02 11.59 -21.91
C SER A 136 -8.17 10.63 -20.73
N ASP A 137 -7.07 10.32 -20.02
CA ASP A 137 -7.12 9.45 -18.83
C ASP A 137 -7.80 10.13 -17.64
N VAL A 138 -7.91 11.45 -17.66
CA VAL A 138 -8.52 12.26 -16.59
C VAL A 138 -9.75 13.03 -17.04
N THR A 139 -10.28 12.71 -18.23
CA THR A 139 -11.51 13.36 -18.74
C THR A 139 -12.75 12.71 -18.11
N PRO A 140 -13.62 13.48 -17.42
CA PRO A 140 -14.82 12.94 -16.81
C PRO A 140 -15.86 12.52 -17.86
N SER A 141 -16.56 11.42 -17.61
CA SER A 141 -17.68 11.00 -18.45
C SER A 141 -18.93 11.87 -18.19
N LYS A 142 -19.85 11.93 -19.15
CA LYS A 142 -21.12 12.65 -18.98
C LYS A 142 -21.96 12.11 -17.82
N LYS A 143 -21.90 10.79 -17.58
CA LYS A 143 -22.65 10.13 -16.51
C LYS A 143 -22.08 10.53 -15.14
N LEU A 144 -20.76 10.58 -15.00
CA LEU A 144 -20.09 11.11 -13.81
C LEU A 144 -20.48 12.57 -13.54
N LEU A 145 -20.51 13.42 -14.57
CA LEU A 145 -20.88 14.84 -14.42
C LEU A 145 -22.31 15.00 -13.91
N GLN A 146 -23.28 14.30 -14.51
CA GLN A 146 -24.68 14.32 -14.05
C GLN A 146 -24.82 13.80 -12.61
N HIS A 147 -24.14 12.69 -12.29
CA HIS A 147 -24.18 12.14 -10.94
C HIS A 147 -23.52 13.07 -9.92
N LYS A 148 -22.40 13.70 -10.28
CA LYS A 148 -21.71 14.70 -9.46
C LYS A 148 -22.62 15.88 -9.14
N GLU A 149 -23.33 16.44 -10.13
CA GLU A 149 -24.26 17.54 -9.89
C GLU A 149 -25.38 17.16 -8.92
N LEU A 150 -25.93 15.96 -9.06
CA LEU A 150 -26.94 15.43 -8.13
C LEU A 150 -26.39 15.27 -6.71
N LEU A 151 -25.17 14.75 -6.56
CA LEU A 151 -24.51 14.62 -5.26
C LEU A 151 -24.24 15.98 -4.61
N LEU A 152 -23.80 16.97 -5.39
CA LEU A 152 -23.54 18.33 -4.91
C LEU A 152 -24.83 19.00 -4.46
N ASN A 153 -25.90 18.92 -5.25
CA ASN A 153 -27.19 19.52 -4.90
C ASN A 153 -27.76 18.92 -3.62
N ASN A 154 -27.73 17.59 -3.48
CA ASN A 154 -28.18 16.90 -2.27
C ASN A 154 -27.31 17.23 -1.06
N GLY A 155 -25.99 17.28 -1.24
CA GLY A 155 -25.05 17.63 -0.18
C GLY A 155 -25.22 19.06 0.31
N TYR A 156 -25.34 20.02 -0.62
CA TYR A 156 -25.57 21.43 -0.28
C TYR A 156 -26.93 21.67 0.37
N ALA A 157 -27.98 20.95 -0.05
CA ALA A 157 -29.29 21.03 0.60
C ALA A 157 -29.21 20.60 2.08
N LYS A 158 -28.54 19.48 2.38
CA LYS A 158 -28.30 19.03 3.76
C LYS A 158 -27.45 20.02 4.56
N CYS A 159 -26.41 20.59 3.95
CA CYS A 159 -25.61 21.62 4.60
C CYS A 159 -26.49 22.85 4.93
N ASN A 160 -27.35 23.28 4.02
CA ASN A 160 -28.23 24.41 4.30
C ASN A 160 -29.21 24.10 5.43
N GLU A 161 -29.77 22.89 5.49
CA GLU A 161 -30.61 22.42 6.60
C GLU A 161 -29.88 22.51 7.95
N TYR A 162 -28.64 22.03 8.05
CA TYR A 162 -27.87 22.15 9.29
C TYR A 162 -27.56 23.61 9.67
N ILE A 163 -27.34 24.49 8.70
CA ILE A 163 -27.15 25.93 8.95
C ILE A 163 -28.45 26.55 9.49
N GLU A 164 -29.61 26.15 8.96
CA GLU A 164 -30.92 26.60 9.44
C GLU A 164 -31.23 26.08 10.84
N LEU A 165 -30.91 24.81 11.15
CA LEU A 165 -31.05 24.24 12.49
C LEU A 165 -30.19 24.96 13.52
N LEU A 166 -28.97 25.37 13.15
CA LEU A 166 -28.13 26.19 14.02
C LEU A 166 -28.76 27.57 14.26
N LYS A 167 -29.26 28.23 13.21
CA LYS A 167 -29.95 29.54 13.33
C LYS A 167 -31.21 29.45 14.18
N ALA A 168 -31.93 28.33 14.11
CA ALA A 168 -33.10 28.05 14.93
C ALA A 168 -32.75 27.61 16.36
N GLY A 169 -31.47 27.37 16.68
CA GLY A 169 -31.02 26.90 17.99
C GLY A 169 -31.42 25.45 18.32
N THR A 170 -31.84 24.66 17.32
CA THR A 170 -32.34 23.29 17.49
C THR A 170 -31.32 22.22 17.11
N LEU A 171 -30.11 22.61 16.72
CA LEU A 171 -29.03 21.70 16.36
C LEU A 171 -28.61 20.85 17.56
N GLN A 172 -28.70 19.52 17.43
CA GLN A 172 -28.22 18.60 18.45
C GLN A 172 -26.69 18.66 18.55
N CYS A 173 -26.19 19.11 19.70
CA CYS A 173 -24.76 19.24 19.94
C CYS A 173 -24.09 17.88 20.17
N GLN A 174 -22.90 17.69 19.61
CA GLN A 174 -22.08 16.53 19.91
C GLN A 174 -21.50 16.63 21.34
N PRO A 175 -21.29 15.49 22.04
CA PRO A 175 -20.75 15.51 23.39
C PRO A 175 -19.40 16.22 23.47
N GLY A 176 -19.28 17.23 24.33
CA GLY A 176 -18.05 17.98 24.54
C GLY A 176 -17.74 19.04 23.46
N CYS A 177 -18.64 19.29 22.52
CA CYS A 177 -18.48 20.31 21.47
C CYS A 177 -19.47 21.46 21.66
N THR A 178 -19.07 22.67 21.24
CA THR A 178 -20.03 23.78 21.13
C THR A 178 -21.00 23.55 19.94
N PRO A 179 -22.13 24.28 19.87
CA PRO A 179 -23.05 24.18 18.72
C PRO A 179 -22.35 24.49 17.39
N GLU A 180 -21.44 25.46 17.38
CA GLU A 180 -20.67 25.88 16.20
C GLU A 180 -19.65 24.81 15.79
N GLU A 181 -18.93 24.23 16.75
CA GLU A 181 -18.02 23.12 16.48
C GLU A 181 -18.76 21.87 16.01
N THR A 182 -19.96 21.64 16.54
CA THR A 182 -20.84 20.57 16.07
C THR A 182 -21.24 20.79 14.62
N LEU A 183 -21.61 22.02 14.25
CA LEU A 183 -21.91 22.36 12.86
C LEU A 183 -20.71 22.06 11.96
N GLU A 184 -19.51 22.51 12.34
CA GLU A 184 -18.28 22.28 11.57
C GLU A 184 -17.98 20.77 11.38
N SER A 185 -18.10 19.98 12.44
CA SER A 185 -17.90 18.52 12.41
C SER A 185 -18.88 17.84 11.45
N VAL A 186 -20.17 18.16 11.54
CA VAL A 186 -21.21 17.59 10.68
C VAL A 186 -21.03 18.03 9.22
N MET A 187 -20.68 19.30 8.98
CA MET A 187 -20.35 19.80 7.63
C MET A 187 -19.20 19.03 7.00
N LEU A 188 -18.08 18.89 7.72
CA LEU A 188 -16.91 18.17 7.24
C LEU A 188 -17.26 16.72 6.89
N ARG A 189 -18.11 16.07 7.69
CA ARG A 189 -18.56 14.70 7.43
C ARG A 189 -19.36 14.60 6.13
N GLU A 190 -20.38 15.45 5.94
CA GLU A 190 -21.20 15.43 4.72
C GLU A 190 -20.35 15.75 3.47
N LEU A 191 -19.50 16.77 3.52
CA LEU A 191 -18.65 17.16 2.40
C LEU A 191 -17.59 16.09 2.06
N SER A 192 -17.09 15.37 3.07
CA SER A 192 -16.21 14.21 2.87
C SER A 192 -16.95 13.05 2.19
N ALA A 193 -18.21 12.82 2.54
CA ALA A 193 -19.04 11.78 1.93
C ALA A 193 -19.31 12.07 0.44
N ILE A 194 -19.58 13.32 0.06
CA ILE A 194 -19.74 13.73 -1.35
C ILE A 194 -18.51 13.33 -2.16
N ARG A 195 -17.31 13.65 -1.66
CA ARG A 195 -16.05 13.30 -2.32
C ARG A 195 -15.89 11.79 -2.48
N GLU A 196 -16.19 11.00 -1.44
CA GLU A 196 -16.04 9.54 -1.50
C GLU A 196 -17.03 8.89 -2.49
N GLN A 197 -18.29 9.36 -2.53
CA GLN A 197 -19.30 8.87 -3.47
C GLN A 197 -18.96 9.26 -4.92
N ALA A 198 -18.49 10.49 -5.13
CA ALA A 198 -18.01 10.94 -6.43
C ALA A 198 -16.80 10.10 -6.89
N ALA A 199 -15.87 9.78 -5.97
CA ALA A 199 -14.74 8.90 -6.25
C ALA A 199 -15.20 7.50 -6.68
N LYS A 200 -16.12 6.87 -5.94
CA LYS A 200 -16.64 5.53 -6.26
C LYS A 200 -17.25 5.47 -7.66
N THR A 201 -18.05 6.48 -8.00
CA THR A 201 -18.67 6.60 -9.33
C THR A 201 -17.61 6.80 -10.42
N CYS A 202 -16.61 7.64 -10.16
CA CYS A 202 -15.48 7.84 -11.07
C CYS A 202 -14.76 6.52 -11.38
N PHE A 203 -14.39 5.73 -10.37
CA PHE A 203 -13.70 4.45 -10.56
C PHE A 203 -14.54 3.39 -11.27
N ALA A 204 -15.87 3.42 -11.11
CA ALA A 204 -16.76 2.51 -11.81
C ALA A 204 -16.87 2.81 -13.32
N GLU A 205 -16.58 4.04 -13.73
CA GLU A 205 -16.70 4.48 -15.13
C GLU A 205 -15.38 4.48 -15.89
N LEU A 206 -14.24 4.55 -15.19
CA LEU A 206 -12.93 4.49 -15.81
C LEU A 206 -12.69 3.13 -16.49
N HIS A 207 -12.24 3.17 -17.75
CA HIS A 207 -11.90 1.95 -18.47
C HIS A 207 -10.71 1.22 -17.80
N PRO A 208 -10.70 -0.12 -17.69
CA PRO A 208 -9.62 -0.88 -17.04
C PRO A 208 -8.21 -0.65 -17.62
N THR A 209 -8.11 -0.21 -18.88
CA THR A 209 -6.83 0.08 -19.53
C THR A 209 -6.33 1.51 -19.31
N ASN A 210 -7.09 2.35 -18.59
CA ASN A 210 -6.71 3.73 -18.31
C ASN A 210 -5.40 3.75 -17.50
N SER A 211 -4.44 4.55 -17.95
CA SER A 211 -3.10 4.59 -17.36
C SER A 211 -3.10 5.13 -15.93
N ALA A 212 -3.94 6.13 -15.62
CA ALA A 212 -4.12 6.64 -14.27
C ALA A 212 -4.56 5.54 -13.32
N LEU A 213 -5.59 4.78 -13.74
CA LEU A 213 -6.15 3.69 -12.96
C LEU A 213 -5.12 2.58 -12.72
N ILE A 214 -4.38 2.18 -13.75
CA ILE A 214 -3.33 1.15 -13.65
C ILE A 214 -2.24 1.57 -12.63
N MET A 215 -1.80 2.83 -12.64
CA MET A 215 -0.80 3.33 -11.68
C MET A 215 -1.32 3.29 -10.23
N ALA A 216 -2.57 3.70 -10.01
CA ALA A 216 -3.16 3.68 -8.67
C ALA A 216 -3.42 2.24 -8.16
N LEU A 217 -3.93 1.36 -9.02
CA LEU A 217 -4.21 -0.04 -8.68
C LEU A 217 -2.92 -0.84 -8.42
N SER A 218 -1.86 -0.62 -9.21
CA SER A 218 -0.54 -1.24 -8.97
C SER A 218 0.18 -0.64 -7.76
N GLY A 219 -0.18 0.58 -7.37
CA GLY A 219 0.43 1.31 -6.28
C GLY A 219 1.79 1.93 -6.62
N SER A 220 2.17 1.99 -7.90
CA SER A 220 3.44 2.56 -8.35
C SER A 220 3.52 4.06 -8.06
N LYS A 221 2.48 4.81 -8.45
CA LYS A 221 2.36 6.25 -8.18
C LYS A 221 0.90 6.68 -8.16
N GLY A 222 0.60 7.65 -7.31
CA GLY A 222 -0.75 8.17 -7.14
C GLY A 222 -1.60 7.31 -6.20
N SER A 223 -2.77 7.83 -5.91
CA SER A 223 -3.77 7.20 -5.06
C SER A 223 -5.16 7.36 -5.68
N ASN A 224 -6.12 6.60 -5.17
CA ASN A 224 -7.52 6.75 -5.60
C ASN A 224 -8.04 8.17 -5.34
N ILE A 225 -7.55 8.81 -4.28
CA ILE A 225 -7.90 10.19 -3.94
C ILE A 225 -7.38 11.14 -5.03
N ASN A 226 -6.12 10.99 -5.45
CA ASN A 226 -5.51 11.88 -6.46
C ASN A 226 -6.27 11.83 -7.79
N ILE A 227 -6.65 10.62 -8.24
CA ILE A 227 -7.44 10.47 -9.48
C ILE A 227 -8.82 11.11 -9.31
N SER A 228 -9.48 10.87 -8.17
CA SER A 228 -10.77 11.49 -7.89
C SER A 228 -10.70 13.04 -7.89
N GLN A 229 -9.60 13.62 -7.41
CA GLN A 229 -9.41 15.08 -7.42
C GLN A 229 -9.16 15.62 -8.82
N MET A 230 -8.45 14.86 -9.66
CA MET A 230 -8.21 15.25 -11.06
C MET A 230 -9.49 15.19 -11.89
N ILE A 231 -10.34 14.17 -11.68
CA ILE A 231 -11.50 13.89 -12.54
C ILE A 231 -12.82 14.43 -11.95
N ALA A 232 -13.13 14.09 -10.70
CA ALA A 232 -14.45 14.29 -10.11
C ALA A 232 -14.56 15.64 -9.36
N CYS A 233 -13.90 15.78 -8.21
CA CYS A 233 -13.87 17.02 -7.43
C CYS A 233 -12.69 17.03 -6.46
N VAL A 234 -12.11 18.20 -6.20
CA VAL A 234 -10.99 18.32 -5.24
C VAL A 234 -11.47 18.11 -3.79
N GLY A 235 -12.66 18.63 -3.46
CA GLY A 235 -13.31 18.49 -2.16
C GLY A 235 -12.93 19.59 -1.15
N GLN A 236 -13.22 19.34 0.12
CA GLN A 236 -13.00 20.32 1.19
C GLN A 236 -11.51 20.60 1.42
N GLN A 237 -11.14 21.88 1.42
CA GLN A 237 -9.83 22.36 1.86
C GLN A 237 -9.90 22.61 3.36
N ALA A 238 -9.13 21.85 4.13
CA ALA A 238 -9.05 22.01 5.58
C ALA A 238 -7.73 22.70 5.95
N ILE A 239 -7.79 23.57 6.95
CA ILE A 239 -6.63 24.23 7.54
C ILE A 239 -6.65 23.92 9.03
N SER A 240 -5.60 23.28 9.54
CA SER A 240 -5.44 22.90 10.95
C SER A 240 -6.63 22.09 11.48
N GLY A 241 -7.13 21.17 10.64
CA GLY A 241 -8.25 20.26 10.94
C GLY A 241 -9.64 20.88 10.91
N LYS A 242 -9.77 22.18 10.60
CA LYS A 242 -11.05 22.89 10.47
C LYS A 242 -11.26 23.35 9.02
N ARG A 243 -12.49 23.76 8.67
CA ARG A 243 -12.74 24.46 7.40
C ARG A 243 -12.03 25.81 7.38
N VAL A 244 -11.94 26.44 6.21
CA VAL A 244 -11.20 27.70 6.07
C VAL A 244 -11.71 28.76 7.06
N PRO A 245 -10.83 29.33 7.90
CA PRO A 245 -11.22 30.32 8.89
C PRO A 245 -11.61 31.66 8.25
N ASN A 246 -12.22 32.54 9.04
CA ASN A 246 -12.53 33.89 8.58
C ASN A 246 -11.24 34.72 8.52
N GLY A 247 -10.81 35.09 7.31
CA GLY A 247 -9.67 35.99 7.10
C GLY A 247 -10.05 37.47 7.17
N PHE A 248 -11.34 37.80 7.06
CA PHE A 248 -11.91 39.14 7.19
C PHE A 248 -12.96 39.16 8.31
N GLU A 249 -13.51 40.34 8.59
CA GLU A 249 -14.61 40.52 9.55
C GLU A 249 -15.80 39.61 9.22
N ASN A 250 -15.93 38.52 10.00
CA ASN A 250 -16.99 37.52 9.90
C ASN A 250 -17.14 36.79 8.55
N ARG A 251 -16.10 36.75 7.72
CA ARG A 251 -16.11 36.00 6.44
C ARG A 251 -14.71 35.58 5.99
N ALA A 252 -14.64 34.54 5.15
CA ALA A 252 -13.37 34.04 4.62
C ALA A 252 -12.80 34.93 3.51
N LEU A 253 -13.64 35.36 2.55
CA LEU A 253 -13.26 36.26 1.45
C LEU A 253 -14.32 37.36 1.27
N PRO A 254 -13.95 38.54 0.70
CA PRO A 254 -14.89 39.65 0.47
C PRO A 254 -16.01 39.33 -0.51
N HIS A 255 -15.85 38.29 -1.34
CA HIS A 255 -16.82 37.81 -2.32
C HIS A 255 -18.01 37.06 -1.70
N PHE A 256 -17.94 36.73 -0.40
CA PHE A 256 -19.01 36.06 0.31
C PHE A 256 -19.65 36.99 1.33
N GLU A 257 -20.93 36.73 1.61
CA GLU A 257 -21.69 37.43 2.64
C GLU A 257 -21.12 37.20 4.04
N ARG A 258 -21.34 38.17 4.92
CA ARG A 258 -20.94 38.07 6.34
C ARG A 258 -21.69 36.91 7.00
N HIS A 259 -21.00 36.20 7.90
CA HIS A 259 -21.49 35.03 8.62
C HIS A 259 -21.91 33.84 7.72
N SER A 260 -21.52 33.83 6.45
CA SER A 260 -21.83 32.72 5.56
C SER A 260 -21.05 31.46 5.95
N ALA A 261 -21.79 30.39 6.22
CA ALA A 261 -21.27 29.06 6.58
C ALA A 261 -21.43 28.03 5.45
N ILE A 262 -21.86 28.47 4.26
CA ILE A 262 -22.07 27.60 3.10
C ILE A 262 -20.75 26.92 2.70
N PRO A 263 -20.80 25.71 2.11
CA PRO A 263 -19.59 24.96 1.73
C PRO A 263 -18.59 25.77 0.89
N ALA A 264 -19.06 26.47 -0.15
CA ALA A 264 -18.20 27.26 -1.04
C ALA A 264 -17.50 28.44 -0.33
N ALA A 265 -18.16 29.08 0.64
CA ALA A 265 -17.59 30.19 1.41
C ALA A 265 -16.52 29.73 2.40
N ARG A 266 -16.50 28.43 2.73
CA ARG A 266 -15.61 27.81 3.72
C ARG A 266 -14.63 26.82 3.09
N GLY A 267 -14.32 26.97 1.80
CA GLY A 267 -13.24 26.24 1.15
C GLY A 267 -13.60 24.88 0.56
N PHE A 268 -14.89 24.60 0.31
CA PHE A 268 -15.26 23.43 -0.48
C PHE A 268 -15.04 23.70 -1.97
N VAL A 269 -14.22 22.86 -2.61
CA VAL A 269 -13.91 22.95 -4.04
C VAL A 269 -14.69 21.87 -4.78
N GLN A 270 -15.72 22.30 -5.50
CA GLN A 270 -16.60 21.39 -6.25
C GLN A 270 -15.98 21.00 -7.59
N ASN A 271 -15.15 21.87 -8.16
CA ASN A 271 -14.46 21.60 -9.41
C ASN A 271 -13.35 20.57 -9.24
N SER A 272 -12.98 19.91 -10.34
CA SER A 272 -11.81 19.05 -10.42
C SER A 272 -10.65 19.80 -11.09
N PHE A 273 -9.44 19.25 -11.02
CA PHE A 273 -8.32 19.85 -11.76
C PHE A 273 -8.52 19.82 -13.27
N TYR A 274 -9.29 18.86 -13.78
CA TYR A 274 -9.68 18.83 -15.20
C TYR A 274 -10.62 19.98 -15.57
N SER A 275 -11.68 20.22 -14.78
CA SER A 275 -12.65 21.29 -15.08
C SER A 275 -12.07 22.69 -14.86
N GLY A 276 -10.99 22.79 -14.09
CA GLY A 276 -10.40 24.06 -13.69
C GLY A 276 -11.06 24.63 -12.44
N LEU A 277 -10.26 25.29 -11.60
CA LEU A 277 -10.72 25.91 -10.37
C LEU A 277 -11.19 27.34 -10.61
N THR A 278 -12.27 27.74 -9.95
CA THR A 278 -12.67 29.15 -9.88
C THR A 278 -11.68 29.96 -9.04
N PRO A 279 -11.64 31.31 -9.16
CA PRO A 279 -10.67 32.13 -8.42
C PRO A 279 -10.70 31.93 -6.90
N THR A 280 -11.89 31.80 -6.30
CA THR A 280 -12.04 31.57 -4.85
C THR A 280 -11.59 30.17 -4.44
N GLU A 281 -11.95 29.14 -5.22
CA GLU A 281 -11.50 27.76 -5.02
C GLU A 281 -9.97 27.65 -5.12
N PHE A 282 -9.36 28.29 -6.12
CA PHE A 282 -7.91 28.31 -6.30
C PHE A 282 -7.21 28.94 -5.10
N PHE A 283 -7.76 30.05 -4.58
CA PHE A 283 -7.22 30.70 -3.40
C PHE A 283 -7.29 29.82 -2.16
N PHE A 284 -8.44 29.19 -1.89
CA PHE A 284 -8.59 28.26 -0.77
C PHE A 284 -7.69 27.02 -0.90
N HIS A 285 -7.54 26.49 -2.12
CA HIS A 285 -6.63 25.38 -2.38
C HIS A 285 -5.17 25.76 -2.10
N THR A 286 -4.76 26.97 -2.49
CA THR A 286 -3.41 27.49 -2.22
C THR A 286 -3.16 27.70 -0.72
N MET A 287 -4.18 28.14 0.03
CA MET A 287 -4.08 28.27 1.49
C MET A 287 -3.81 26.92 2.16
N ALA A 288 -4.57 25.88 1.82
CA ALA A 288 -4.35 24.53 2.36
C ALA A 288 -3.00 23.94 1.90
N GLY A 289 -2.60 24.18 0.65
CA GLY A 289 -1.30 23.77 0.14
C GLY A 289 -0.14 24.39 0.92
N ARG A 290 -0.26 25.65 1.33
CA ARG A 290 0.76 26.35 2.13
C ARG A 290 0.94 25.74 3.52
N GLU A 291 -0.14 25.29 4.17
CA GLU A 291 -0.03 24.61 5.47
C GLU A 291 0.86 23.37 5.37
N GLY A 292 0.67 22.52 4.36
CA GLY A 292 1.49 21.34 4.16
C GLY A 292 2.98 21.65 3.92
N LEU A 293 3.28 22.72 3.18
CA LEU A 293 4.66 23.17 2.95
C LEU A 293 5.31 23.68 4.24
N VAL A 294 4.58 24.47 5.03
CA VAL A 294 5.06 25.01 6.31
C VAL A 294 5.24 23.88 7.33
N ASP A 295 4.29 22.97 7.44
CA ASP A 295 4.36 21.81 8.34
C ASP A 295 5.57 20.92 8.04
N THR A 296 5.87 20.69 6.75
CA THR A 296 7.08 19.94 6.35
C THR A 296 8.36 20.66 6.79
N ALA A 297 8.41 21.99 6.65
CA ALA A 297 9.57 22.78 7.05
C ALA A 297 9.77 22.79 8.58
N VAL A 298 8.68 22.93 9.36
CA VAL A 298 8.74 22.96 10.83
C VAL A 298 9.07 21.59 11.40
N LYS A 299 8.42 20.52 10.92
CA LYS A 299 8.64 19.16 11.43
C LYS A 299 10.09 18.71 11.33
N THR A 300 10.82 19.13 10.29
CA THR A 300 12.23 18.75 10.09
C THR A 300 13.10 19.14 11.29
N ALA A 301 12.89 20.34 11.86
CA ALA A 301 13.65 20.81 13.01
C ALA A 301 13.29 20.02 14.28
N GLU A 302 12.00 19.79 14.53
CA GLU A 302 11.52 19.06 15.70
C GLU A 302 11.94 17.59 15.69
N THR A 303 11.75 16.90 14.55
CA THR A 303 12.12 15.49 14.42
C THR A 303 13.62 15.29 14.51
N GLY A 304 14.41 16.18 13.88
CA GLY A 304 15.88 16.10 13.93
C GLY A 304 16.42 16.36 15.34
N TYR A 305 15.86 17.33 16.05
CA TYR A 305 16.27 17.61 17.43
C TYR A 305 15.89 16.48 18.38
N LEU A 306 14.68 15.92 18.27
CA LEU A 306 14.25 14.75 19.03
C LEU A 306 15.17 13.56 18.77
N GLN A 307 15.48 13.27 17.49
CA GLN A 307 16.40 12.20 17.13
C GLN A 307 17.78 12.42 17.75
N ARG A 308 18.34 13.64 17.67
CA ARG A 308 19.64 13.95 18.29
C ARG A 308 19.63 13.71 19.81
N ARG A 309 18.56 14.11 20.50
CA ARG A 309 18.41 13.88 21.94
C ARG A 309 18.40 12.39 22.25
N LEU A 310 17.62 11.61 21.51
CA LEU A 310 17.54 10.16 21.69
C LEU A 310 18.87 9.47 21.42
N VAL A 311 19.56 9.83 20.32
CA VAL A 311 20.88 9.28 19.99
C VAL A 311 21.88 9.60 21.12
N LYS A 312 21.93 10.84 21.60
CA LYS A 312 22.84 11.21 22.70
C LYS A 312 22.52 10.54 24.04
N CYS A 313 21.27 10.15 24.27
CA CYS A 313 20.90 9.39 25.47
C CYS A 313 21.18 7.88 25.34
N LEU A 314 21.20 7.32 24.12
CA LEU A 314 21.23 5.87 23.89
C LEU A 314 22.53 5.39 23.22
N GLU A 315 23.45 6.28 22.81
CA GLU A 315 24.68 5.91 22.09
C GLU A 315 25.64 5.03 22.90
N ASP A 316 25.56 5.08 24.22
CA ASP A 316 26.39 4.28 25.12
C ASP A 316 25.86 2.85 25.36
N LEU A 317 24.64 2.53 24.87
CA LEU A 317 24.02 1.23 25.12
C LEU A 317 24.54 0.19 24.14
N VAL A 318 25.08 -0.90 24.68
CA VAL A 318 25.63 -2.03 23.91
C VAL A 318 25.11 -3.35 24.45
N VAL A 319 24.84 -4.30 23.56
CA VAL A 319 24.54 -5.71 23.90
C VAL A 319 25.85 -6.44 24.13
N HIS A 320 26.06 -6.96 25.34
CA HIS A 320 27.25 -7.74 25.69
C HIS A 320 27.09 -9.22 25.34
N TYR A 321 28.20 -9.98 25.39
CA TYR A 321 28.23 -11.42 25.07
C TYR A 321 27.32 -12.28 25.94
N ASP A 322 26.93 -11.80 27.13
CA ASP A 322 25.99 -12.48 28.03
C ASP A 322 24.51 -12.12 27.73
N GLY A 323 24.23 -11.37 26.66
CA GLY A 323 22.89 -10.96 26.25
C GLY A 323 22.34 -9.75 27.01
N THR A 324 23.08 -9.23 28.00
CA THR A 324 22.68 -8.05 28.78
C THR A 324 22.95 -6.76 28.01
N VAL A 325 22.12 -5.74 28.22
CA VAL A 325 22.32 -4.39 27.66
C VAL A 325 22.90 -3.50 28.75
N ARG A 326 24.07 -2.91 28.50
CA ARG A 326 24.76 -2.06 29.47
C ARG A 326 25.19 -0.74 28.88
N ASN A 327 25.33 0.26 29.74
CA ASN A 327 25.89 1.56 29.38
C ASN A 327 27.43 1.56 29.46
N ALA A 328 28.05 2.69 29.14
CA ALA A 328 29.51 2.87 29.17
C ALA A 328 30.15 2.72 30.57
N VAL A 329 29.37 2.89 31.65
CA VAL A 329 29.82 2.69 33.05
C VAL A 329 29.57 1.25 33.51
N ASN A 330 29.13 0.37 32.59
CA ASN A 330 28.82 -1.04 32.83
C ASN A 330 27.61 -1.24 33.79
N GLU A 331 26.73 -0.25 33.91
CA GLU A 331 25.44 -0.40 34.58
C GLU A 331 24.47 -1.14 33.65
N MET A 332 23.80 -2.15 34.19
CA MET A 332 22.84 -2.96 33.45
C MET A 332 21.51 -2.22 33.29
N VAL A 333 21.11 -2.02 32.05
CA VAL A 333 19.83 -1.38 31.67
C VAL A 333 18.77 -2.43 31.39
N ASP A 334 19.15 -3.51 30.70
CA ASP A 334 18.28 -4.64 30.41
C ASP A 334 19.02 -5.95 30.69
N THR A 335 18.31 -6.91 31.28
CA THR A 335 18.88 -8.23 31.62
C THR A 335 19.01 -9.13 30.40
N ILE A 336 18.08 -8.99 29.45
CA ILE A 336 18.07 -9.71 28.17
C ILE A 336 17.58 -8.71 27.13
N TYR A 337 18.35 -8.47 26.07
CA TYR A 337 17.98 -7.53 25.01
C TYR A 337 16.54 -7.74 24.51
N GLY A 338 15.65 -6.77 24.74
CA GLY A 338 14.27 -6.82 24.24
C GLY A 338 13.38 -7.88 24.89
N GLY A 339 13.85 -8.51 25.97
CA GLY A 339 13.16 -9.59 26.69
C GLY A 339 13.28 -10.98 26.05
N ASP A 340 13.55 -11.07 24.75
CA ASP A 340 13.69 -12.33 24.00
C ASP A 340 15.10 -12.56 23.43
N GLY A 341 15.97 -11.54 23.46
CA GLY A 341 17.33 -11.60 22.93
C GLY A 341 17.39 -11.56 21.40
N LEU A 342 16.27 -11.23 20.72
CA LEU A 342 16.15 -11.35 19.27
C LEU A 342 16.29 -10.00 18.56
N ASP A 343 16.99 -9.99 17.43
CA ASP A 343 17.14 -8.80 16.60
C ASP A 343 15.83 -8.50 15.82
N PRO A 344 15.24 -7.28 15.96
CA PRO A 344 14.08 -6.86 15.18
C PRO A 344 14.25 -6.94 13.66
N VAL A 345 15.49 -6.85 13.14
CA VAL A 345 15.80 -7.02 11.72
C VAL A 345 15.49 -8.44 11.27
N SER A 346 15.74 -9.42 12.14
CA SER A 346 15.59 -10.86 11.90
C SER A 346 14.16 -11.39 12.05
N MET A 347 13.23 -10.57 12.53
CA MET A 347 11.83 -10.96 12.68
C MET A 347 11.13 -11.12 11.31
N GLU A 348 10.63 -12.31 10.99
CA GLU A 348 9.90 -12.58 9.73
C GLU A 348 8.53 -11.89 9.70
N THR A 349 7.81 -11.90 10.82
CA THR A 349 6.48 -11.29 10.94
C THR A 349 6.43 -10.23 12.03
N ARG A 350 5.26 -9.62 12.23
CA ARG A 350 5.07 -8.62 13.27
C ARG A 350 5.25 -9.27 14.64
N ASN A 351 6.35 -8.92 15.30
CA ASN A 351 6.69 -9.36 16.66
C ASN A 351 6.83 -10.88 16.81
N LYS A 352 7.18 -11.60 15.74
CA LYS A 352 7.52 -13.02 15.84
C LYS A 352 8.74 -13.33 14.97
N PRO A 353 9.66 -14.19 15.45
CA PRO A 353 10.86 -14.55 14.71
C PRO A 353 10.52 -15.33 13.44
N VAL A 354 9.55 -16.25 13.52
CA VAL A 354 9.24 -17.20 12.45
C VAL A 354 7.76 -17.14 12.08
N ASP A 355 7.46 -17.16 10.77
CA ASP A 355 6.12 -17.39 10.24
C ASP A 355 5.85 -18.88 10.08
N LEU A 356 5.32 -19.50 11.14
CA LEU A 356 5.02 -20.94 11.15
C LEU A 356 4.07 -21.39 10.03
N VAL A 357 3.15 -20.53 9.59
CA VAL A 357 2.21 -20.86 8.50
C VAL A 357 2.97 -20.93 7.18
N HIS A 358 3.80 -19.92 6.93
CA HIS A 358 4.65 -19.90 5.74
C HIS A 358 5.63 -21.09 5.72
N GLN A 359 6.30 -21.38 6.84
CA GLN A 359 7.23 -22.51 6.93
C GLN A 359 6.53 -23.85 6.72
N TYR A 360 5.34 -24.04 7.27
CA TYR A 360 4.52 -25.23 7.02
C TYR A 360 4.17 -25.38 5.53
N ASP A 361 3.72 -24.30 4.89
CA ASP A 361 3.39 -24.31 3.47
C ASP A 361 4.62 -24.56 2.58
N ASN A 362 5.78 -24.03 2.97
CA ASN A 362 7.05 -24.26 2.30
C ASN A 362 7.46 -25.74 2.39
N LEU A 363 7.43 -26.33 3.59
CA LEU A 363 7.70 -27.76 3.81
C LEU A 363 6.75 -28.65 3.00
N ARG A 364 5.44 -28.33 3.02
CA ARG A 364 4.43 -29.08 2.25
C ARG A 364 4.65 -29.00 0.74
N ALA A 365 5.19 -27.88 0.24
CA ALA A 365 5.51 -27.70 -1.18
C ALA A 365 6.79 -28.44 -1.58
N GLN A 366 7.80 -28.49 -0.71
CA GLN A 366 9.07 -29.17 -0.95
C GLN A 366 8.96 -30.70 -0.78
N HIS A 367 8.17 -31.14 0.20
CA HIS A 367 7.87 -32.53 0.53
C HIS A 367 6.39 -32.82 0.24
N PRO A 368 5.98 -32.96 -1.03
CA PRO A 368 4.63 -33.40 -1.35
C PRO A 368 4.38 -34.76 -0.70
N GLN A 369 3.21 -34.92 -0.06
CA GLN A 369 2.83 -36.15 0.63
C GLN A 369 3.21 -37.38 -0.18
N GLY A 370 4.03 -38.25 0.42
CA GLY A 370 4.25 -39.60 -0.09
C GLY A 370 2.96 -40.41 -0.09
N LYS A 371 3.05 -41.67 -0.52
CA LYS A 371 1.92 -42.62 -0.43
C LYS A 371 1.59 -43.05 1.02
N ASP A 372 2.28 -42.48 2.00
CA ASP A 372 2.18 -42.87 3.39
C ASP A 372 0.87 -42.42 4.00
N ARG A 373 0.35 -43.26 4.90
CA ARG A 373 -0.91 -42.98 5.61
C ARG A 373 -0.73 -41.74 6.49
N PRO A 374 -1.66 -40.77 6.49
CA PRO A 374 -1.64 -39.70 7.47
C PRO A 374 -1.72 -40.30 8.89
N LEU A 375 -0.90 -39.78 9.79
CA LEU A 375 -0.94 -40.15 11.20
C LEU A 375 -2.23 -39.62 11.84
N ASN A 376 -2.85 -40.42 12.70
CA ASN A 376 -3.95 -39.95 13.54
C ASN A 376 -3.44 -39.02 14.66
N ALA A 377 -4.34 -38.33 15.36
CA ALA A 377 -3.95 -37.38 16.42
C ALA A 377 -3.06 -38.02 17.51
N GLU A 378 -3.39 -39.23 17.94
CA GLU A 378 -2.61 -39.99 18.93
C GLU A 378 -1.23 -40.38 18.40
N GLU A 379 -1.15 -40.83 17.16
CA GLU A 379 0.09 -41.22 16.49
C GLU A 379 0.99 -40.00 16.22
N MET A 380 0.41 -38.83 15.96
CA MET A 380 1.15 -37.57 15.83
C MET A 380 1.77 -37.16 17.17
N SER A 381 1.05 -37.30 18.28
CA SER A 381 1.60 -37.03 19.62
C SER A 381 2.74 -37.98 19.95
N GLU A 382 2.60 -39.27 19.67
CA GLU A 382 3.64 -40.27 19.93
C GLU A 382 4.88 -40.04 19.04
N ALA A 383 4.68 -39.73 17.76
CA ALA A 383 5.76 -39.38 16.84
C ALA A 383 6.48 -38.09 17.26
N LEU A 384 5.73 -37.08 17.72
CA LEU A 384 6.29 -35.83 18.24
C LEU A 384 7.12 -36.08 19.50
N GLU A 385 6.61 -36.86 20.47
CA GLU A 385 7.38 -37.22 21.66
C GLU A 385 8.64 -38.01 21.33
N THR A 386 8.58 -38.90 20.35
CA THR A 386 9.74 -39.65 19.87
C THR A 386 10.76 -38.73 19.20
N LEU A 387 10.30 -37.76 18.40
CA LEU A 387 11.15 -36.73 17.79
C LEU A 387 11.78 -35.81 18.83
N LEU A 388 11.04 -35.37 19.84
CA LEU A 388 11.58 -34.51 20.90
C LEU A 388 12.63 -35.22 21.78
N ARG A 389 12.65 -36.56 21.77
CA ARG A 389 13.66 -37.37 22.46
C ARG A 389 14.92 -37.61 21.62
N THR A 390 14.95 -37.21 20.36
CA THR A 390 16.18 -37.32 19.55
C THR A 390 17.24 -36.33 20.07
N PRO A 391 18.54 -36.64 19.92
CA PRO A 391 19.61 -35.78 20.42
C PRO A 391 19.61 -34.37 19.82
N GLU A 392 18.90 -34.15 18.71
CA GLU A 392 18.74 -32.82 18.09
C GLU A 392 17.84 -31.87 18.89
N PHE A 393 16.95 -32.40 19.74
CA PHE A 393 15.98 -31.62 20.53
C PHE A 393 16.10 -31.87 22.04
N ALA A 394 17.04 -32.72 22.46
CA ALA A 394 17.17 -33.18 23.84
C ALA A 394 18.08 -32.28 24.72
N GLU A 395 18.37 -31.04 24.30
CA GLU A 395 19.12 -30.05 25.10
C GLU A 395 18.21 -29.04 25.81
#